data_AF-A0A429ZZ42-F1
#
_entry.id   AF-A0A429ZZ42-F1
#
_cell.length_a   1.000
_cell.length_b   1.000
_cell.length_c   1.000
_cell.angle_alpha   90.00
_cell.angle_beta   90.00
_cell.angle_gamma   90.00
#
_symmetry.space_group_name_H-M   'P 1'
#
loop_
_entity.id
_entity.type
_entity.pdbx_description
1 polymer ?
#
loop_
_entity_poly.entity_id
_entity_poly.type
_entity_poly.pdbx_seq_one_letter_code
_entity_poly.pdbx_strand_id
1 'polypeptide(L)'
;MKRTKKKYFIMFLFVLIIAGECFYMFQVNLTYKQIVKSDNQVKKVKADLDEANRLKDEYTNTKKLEKMQRDTDSFTKDIDIYDLADKKADAQLSPYTKAIDSYKEPAKSKDLKTQINTFNSLIQLTPPYTSKSEARDTLYNSAKGEID
;
A
#
# COMPACT_ATOMS: atom_id res chain seq x y z
N MET A 1 -15.75 88.73 -39.32
CA MET A 1 -15.94 87.28 -39.61
C MET A 1 -14.80 86.33 -39.21
N LYS A 2 -13.51 86.74 -39.16
CA LYS A 2 -12.40 85.81 -38.84
C LYS A 2 -12.31 85.36 -37.36
N ARG A 3 -12.72 86.18 -36.39
CA ARG A 3 -12.62 85.86 -34.94
C ARG A 3 -13.63 84.80 -34.45
N THR A 4 -14.82 84.75 -35.03
CA THR A 4 -15.86 83.77 -34.66
C THR A 4 -15.51 82.36 -35.12
N LYS A 5 -15.00 82.18 -36.34
CA LYS A 5 -14.55 80.86 -36.85
C LYS A 5 -13.45 80.22 -35.98
N LYS A 6 -12.53 81.04 -35.44
CA LYS A 6 -11.45 80.57 -34.54
C LYS A 6 -11.98 80.06 -33.19
N LYS A 7 -13.03 80.70 -32.65
CA LYS A 7 -13.72 80.22 -31.43
C LYS A 7 -14.43 78.88 -31.66
N TYR A 8 -15.15 78.73 -32.78
CA TYR A 8 -15.80 77.46 -33.12
C TYR A 8 -14.80 76.32 -33.33
N PHE A 9 -13.63 76.61 -33.92
CA PHE A 9 -12.57 75.61 -34.09
C PHE A 9 -11.99 75.13 -32.75
N ILE A 10 -11.73 76.05 -31.82
CA ILE A 10 -11.26 75.70 -30.47
C ILE A 10 -12.34 74.91 -29.71
N MET A 11 -13.61 75.31 -29.84
CA MET A 11 -14.72 74.58 -29.22
C MET A 11 -14.86 73.15 -29.77
N PHE A 12 -14.67 72.96 -31.07
CA PHE A 12 -14.64 71.65 -31.71
C PHE A 12 -13.49 70.77 -31.21
N LEU A 13 -12.29 71.33 -31.01
CA LEU A 13 -11.16 70.62 -30.41
C LEU A 13 -11.46 70.15 -28.98
N PHE A 14 -12.12 70.97 -28.16
CA PHE A 14 -12.55 70.57 -26.82
C PHE A 14 -13.55 69.41 -26.84
N VAL A 15 -14.50 69.44 -27.77
CA VAL A 15 -15.47 68.33 -27.95
C VAL A 15 -14.76 67.02 -28.32
N LEU A 16 -13.74 67.08 -29.19
CA LEU A 16 -12.95 65.91 -29.56
C LEU A 16 -12.17 65.32 -28.36
N ILE A 17 -11.60 66.18 -27.51
CA ILE A 17 -10.90 65.73 -26.29
C ILE A 17 -11.87 65.02 -25.34
N ILE A 18 -13.05 65.63 -25.09
CA ILE A 18 -14.08 65.03 -24.22
C ILE A 18 -14.58 63.70 -24.79
N ALA A 19 -14.81 63.63 -26.10
CA ALA A 19 -15.21 62.38 -26.75
C ALA A 19 -14.15 61.28 -26.65
N GLY A 20 -12.86 61.65 -26.76
CA GLY A 20 -11.73 60.74 -26.56
C GLY A 20 -11.67 60.16 -25.15
N GLU A 21 -11.83 61.00 -24.12
CA GLU A 21 -11.89 60.58 -22.70
C GLU A 21 -13.08 59.64 -22.44
N CYS A 22 -14.26 59.96 -22.97
CA CYS A 22 -15.44 59.09 -22.87
C CYS A 22 -15.21 57.73 -23.53
N PHE A 23 -14.56 57.70 -24.71
CA PHE A 23 -14.23 56.46 -25.39
C PHE A 23 -13.19 55.63 -24.64
N TYR A 24 -12.17 56.29 -24.07
CA TYR A 24 -11.18 55.64 -23.21
C TYR A 24 -11.82 55.00 -21.97
N MET A 25 -12.68 55.74 -21.25
CA MET A 25 -13.42 55.23 -20.09
C MET A 25 -14.32 54.03 -20.45
N PHE A 26 -14.94 54.06 -21.63
CA PHE A 26 -15.74 52.93 -22.12
C PHE A 26 -14.89 51.67 -22.36
N GLN A 27 -13.72 51.82 -22.98
CA GLN A 27 -12.80 50.69 -23.17
C GLN A 27 -12.30 50.12 -21.84
N VAL A 28 -11.89 50.99 -20.90
CA VAL A 28 -11.43 50.57 -19.57
C VAL A 28 -12.51 49.76 -18.84
N ASN A 29 -13.78 50.17 -18.92
CA ASN A 29 -14.88 49.45 -18.29
C ASN A 29 -15.13 48.07 -18.92
N LEU A 30 -15.01 47.94 -20.24
CA LEU A 30 -15.10 46.64 -20.92
C LEU A 30 -13.96 45.71 -20.52
N THR A 31 -12.73 46.21 -20.51
CA THR A 31 -11.54 45.45 -20.10
C THR A 31 -11.66 45.01 -18.64
N TYR A 32 -12.11 45.90 -17.74
CA TYR A 32 -12.33 45.55 -16.33
C TYR A 32 -13.31 44.39 -16.16
N LYS A 33 -14.44 44.40 -16.87
CA LYS A 33 -15.41 43.29 -16.82
C LYS A 33 -14.81 41.97 -17.31
N GLN A 34 -13.97 42.00 -18.35
CA GLN A 34 -13.28 40.82 -18.84
C GLN A 34 -12.26 40.29 -17.83
N ILE A 35 -11.49 41.18 -17.18
CA ILE A 35 -10.53 40.83 -16.12
C ILE A 35 -11.26 40.14 -14.97
N VAL A 36 -12.36 40.72 -14.47
CA VAL A 36 -13.14 40.13 -13.36
C VAL A 36 -13.67 38.74 -13.75
N LYS A 37 -14.17 38.57 -14.98
CA LYS A 37 -14.64 37.26 -15.45
C LYS A 37 -13.50 36.23 -15.52
N SER A 38 -12.33 36.64 -16.03
CA SER A 38 -11.15 35.78 -16.11
C SER A 38 -10.63 35.40 -14.72
N ASP A 39 -10.58 36.35 -13.78
CA ASP A 39 -10.13 36.10 -12.41
C ASP A 39 -11.05 35.10 -11.68
N ASN A 40 -12.37 35.23 -11.87
CA ASN A 40 -13.33 34.25 -11.34
C ASN A 40 -13.13 32.85 -11.96
N GLN A 41 -12.81 32.76 -13.25
CA GLN A 41 -12.50 31.47 -13.89
C GLN A 41 -11.21 30.87 -13.35
N VAL A 42 -10.16 31.68 -13.18
CA VAL A 42 -8.88 31.23 -12.60
C VAL A 42 -9.09 30.71 -11.18
N LYS A 43 -9.86 31.43 -10.34
CA LYS A 43 -10.20 30.98 -8.98
C LYS A 43 -10.92 29.63 -8.98
N LYS A 44 -11.89 29.45 -9.89
CA LYS A 44 -12.62 28.19 -10.00
C LYS A 44 -11.70 27.05 -10.42
N VAL A 45 -10.92 27.24 -11.48
CA VAL A 45 -9.96 26.22 -11.97
C VAL A 45 -8.94 25.87 -10.88
N LYS A 46 -8.49 26.85 -10.09
CA LYS A 46 -7.58 26.58 -8.97
C LYS A 46 -8.24 25.71 -7.90
N ALA A 47 -9.49 25.99 -7.53
CA ALA A 47 -10.23 25.16 -6.58
C ALA A 47 -10.43 23.73 -7.10
N ASP A 48 -10.81 23.59 -8.38
CA ASP A 48 -10.96 22.28 -9.04
C ASP A 48 -9.64 21.50 -9.07
N LEU A 49 -8.51 22.19 -9.30
CA LEU A 49 -7.17 21.59 -9.27
C LEU A 49 -6.76 21.14 -7.87
N ASP A 50 -7.01 21.95 -6.85
CA ASP A 50 -6.72 21.62 -5.45
C ASP A 50 -7.54 20.40 -5.00
N GLU A 51 -8.81 20.32 -5.40
CA GLU A 51 -9.66 19.16 -5.14
C GLU A 51 -9.18 17.90 -5.88
N ALA A 52 -8.81 18.02 -7.15
CA ALA A 52 -8.24 16.91 -7.93
C ALA A 52 -6.94 16.39 -7.32
N ASN A 53 -6.08 17.27 -6.80
CA ASN A 53 -4.86 16.88 -6.10
C ASN A 53 -5.18 16.15 -4.79
N ARG A 54 -6.13 16.65 -4.00
CA ARG A 54 -6.59 15.99 -2.76
C ARG A 54 -7.13 14.58 -3.04
N LEU A 55 -7.98 14.44 -4.06
CA LEU A 55 -8.54 13.15 -4.47
C LEU A 55 -7.48 12.18 -4.97
N LYS A 56 -6.46 12.67 -5.70
CA LYS A 56 -5.33 11.86 -6.14
C LYS A 56 -4.51 11.33 -4.97
N ASP A 57 -4.28 12.15 -3.95
CA ASP A 57 -3.55 11.75 -2.74
C ASP A 57 -4.36 10.72 -1.92
N GLU A 58 -5.66 10.94 -1.77
CA GLU A 58 -6.59 10.02 -1.11
C GLU A 58 -6.62 8.66 -1.83
N TYR A 59 -6.77 8.64 -3.15
CA TYR A 59 -6.72 7.42 -3.96
C TYR A 59 -5.38 6.68 -3.83
N THR A 60 -4.27 7.42 -3.83
CA THR A 60 -2.92 6.83 -3.67
C THR A 60 -2.77 6.19 -2.29
N ASN A 61 -3.29 6.82 -1.25
CA ASN A 61 -3.28 6.27 0.11
C ASN A 61 -4.16 5.03 0.23
N THR A 62 -5.37 5.04 -0.35
CA THR A 62 -6.25 3.87 -0.40
C THR A 62 -5.57 2.69 -1.10
N LYS A 63 -4.93 2.92 -2.24
CA LYS A 63 -4.20 1.85 -2.96
C LYS A 63 -3.03 1.29 -2.15
N LYS A 64 -2.32 2.13 -1.38
CA LYS A 64 -1.27 1.67 -0.46
C LYS A 64 -1.85 0.86 0.71
N LEU A 65 -2.98 1.29 1.27
CA LEU A 65 -3.70 0.58 2.32
C LEU A 65 -4.17 -0.81 1.85
N GLU A 66 -4.81 -0.89 0.67
CA GLU A 66 -5.21 -2.17 0.08
C GLU A 66 -4.03 -3.12 -0.15
N LYS A 67 -2.89 -2.58 -0.59
CA LYS A 67 -1.67 -3.38 -0.75
C LYS A 67 -1.19 -3.91 0.62
N MET A 68 -1.09 -3.04 1.63
CA MET A 68 -0.69 -3.45 2.97
C MET A 68 -1.65 -4.50 3.56
N GLN A 69 -2.95 -4.37 3.30
CA GLN A 69 -3.95 -5.34 3.73
C GLN A 69 -3.72 -6.70 3.07
N ARG A 70 -3.55 -6.74 1.73
CA ARG A 70 -3.21 -7.99 1.01
C ARG A 70 -1.92 -8.62 1.50
N ASP A 71 -0.87 -7.83 1.72
CA ASP A 71 0.41 -8.32 2.23
C ASP A 71 0.22 -8.91 3.64
N THR A 72 -0.56 -8.26 4.51
CA THR A 72 -0.87 -8.73 5.87
C THR A 72 -1.68 -10.04 5.86
N ASP A 73 -2.69 -10.14 5.00
CA ASP A 73 -3.49 -11.36 4.84
C ASP A 73 -2.62 -12.53 4.34
N SER A 74 -1.70 -12.26 3.41
CA SER A 74 -0.73 -13.24 2.93
C SER A 74 0.21 -13.71 4.03
N PHE A 75 0.75 -12.80 4.85
CA PHE A 75 1.61 -13.16 5.98
C PHE A 75 0.86 -13.96 7.04
N THR A 76 -0.40 -13.61 7.34
CA THR A 76 -1.23 -14.34 8.30
C THR A 76 -1.43 -15.78 7.85
N LYS A 77 -1.76 -15.98 6.57
CA LYS A 77 -1.91 -17.30 5.98
C LYS A 77 -0.62 -18.13 6.06
N ASP A 78 0.53 -17.51 5.75
CA ASP A 78 1.83 -18.19 5.84
C ASP A 78 2.17 -18.61 7.29
N ILE A 79 1.82 -17.78 8.28
CA ILE A 79 1.98 -18.11 9.71
C ILE A 79 1.08 -19.28 10.09
N ASP A 80 -0.19 -19.28 9.68
CA ASP A 80 -1.13 -20.37 9.99
C ASP A 80 -0.67 -21.70 9.39
N ILE A 81 -0.16 -21.69 8.15
CA ILE A 81 0.42 -22.87 7.50
C ILE A 81 1.65 -23.36 8.28
N TYR A 82 2.51 -22.44 8.71
CA TYR A 82 3.71 -22.77 9.47
C TYR A 82 3.37 -23.39 10.84
N ASP A 83 2.42 -22.81 11.58
CA ASP A 83 1.97 -23.34 12.88
C ASP A 83 1.32 -24.73 12.72
N LEU A 84 0.53 -24.92 11.65
CA LEU A 84 -0.04 -26.22 11.32
C LEU A 84 1.05 -27.25 10.98
N ALA A 85 2.07 -26.86 10.21
CA ALA A 85 3.20 -27.71 9.87
C ALA A 85 4.01 -28.12 11.12
N ASP A 86 4.22 -27.19 12.06
CA ASP A 86 4.92 -27.46 13.32
C ASP A 86 4.16 -28.46 14.21
N LYS A 87 2.83 -28.27 14.34
CA LYS A 87 1.95 -29.20 15.07
C LYS A 87 1.95 -30.59 14.43
N LYS A 88 1.89 -30.67 13.10
CA LYS A 88 1.95 -31.96 12.39
C LYS A 88 3.31 -32.63 12.54
N ALA A 89 4.40 -31.88 12.49
CA ALA A 89 5.75 -32.39 12.73
C ALA A 89 5.89 -32.99 14.14
N ASP A 90 5.36 -32.30 15.16
CA ASP A 90 5.32 -32.83 16.53
C ASP A 90 4.48 -34.11 16.62
N ALA A 91 3.31 -34.13 16.00
CA ALA A 91 2.44 -35.32 16.02
C ALA A 91 3.10 -36.54 15.36
N GLN A 92 3.88 -36.34 14.29
CA GLN A 92 4.57 -37.41 13.58
C GLN A 92 5.80 -37.94 14.33
N LEU A 93 6.53 -37.07 15.05
CA LEU A 93 7.73 -37.46 15.77
C LEU A 93 7.48 -37.91 17.21
N SER A 94 6.41 -37.42 17.86
CA SER A 94 6.05 -37.73 19.25
C SER A 94 6.03 -39.23 19.59
N PRO A 95 5.50 -40.14 18.73
CA PRO A 95 5.55 -41.58 19.00
C PRO A 95 6.98 -42.12 19.11
N TYR A 96 7.88 -41.64 18.24
CA TYR A 96 9.28 -42.07 18.23
C TYR A 96 10.05 -41.50 19.41
N THR A 97 9.84 -40.22 19.74
CA THR A 97 10.45 -39.61 20.93
C THR A 97 10.03 -40.33 22.21
N LYS A 98 8.73 -40.62 22.36
CA LYS A 98 8.20 -41.39 23.50
C LYS A 98 8.76 -42.81 23.56
N ALA A 99 8.91 -43.47 22.42
CA ALA A 99 9.52 -44.79 22.35
C ALA A 99 11.01 -44.76 22.74
N ILE A 100 11.79 -43.79 22.26
CA ILE A 100 13.18 -43.62 22.67
C ILE A 100 13.28 -43.34 24.17
N ASP A 101 12.40 -42.49 24.69
CA ASP A 101 12.35 -42.17 26.12
C ASP A 101 12.04 -43.39 27.00
N SER A 102 11.20 -44.31 26.53
CA SER A 102 10.89 -45.54 27.28
C SER A 102 12.08 -46.51 27.37
N TYR A 103 13.06 -46.41 26.47
CA TYR A 103 14.28 -47.21 26.48
C TYR A 103 15.44 -46.59 27.28
N LYS A 104 15.33 -45.32 27.72
CA LYS A 104 16.41 -44.63 28.46
C LYS A 104 16.82 -45.34 29.75
N GLU A 105 15.86 -45.85 30.52
CA GLU A 105 16.15 -46.57 31.77
C GLU A 105 16.64 -48.01 31.53
N PRO A 106 15.99 -48.83 30.67
CA PRO A 106 16.52 -50.14 30.28
C PRO A 106 17.96 -50.11 29.73
N ALA A 107 18.32 -49.08 28.97
CA ALA A 107 19.66 -48.91 28.41
C ALA A 107 20.76 -48.73 29.48
N LYS A 108 20.40 -48.29 30.70
CA LYS A 108 21.34 -48.16 31.83
C LYS A 108 21.57 -49.49 32.57
N SER A 109 20.83 -50.54 32.23
CA SER A 109 21.01 -51.86 32.82
C SER A 109 22.43 -52.39 32.56
N LYS A 110 23.01 -53.11 33.54
CA LYS A 110 24.29 -53.83 33.36
C LYS A 110 24.11 -55.21 32.74
N ASP A 111 22.87 -55.66 32.55
CA ASP A 111 22.57 -56.93 31.90
C ASP A 111 22.74 -56.81 30.39
N LEU A 112 23.70 -57.56 29.84
CA LEU A 112 24.04 -57.56 28.41
C LEU A 112 22.84 -57.96 27.54
N LYS A 113 21.99 -58.88 28.02
CA LYS A 113 20.80 -59.33 27.28
C LYS A 113 19.78 -58.20 27.15
N THR A 114 19.54 -57.45 28.22
CA THR A 114 18.69 -56.25 28.22
C THR A 114 19.25 -55.16 27.29
N GLN A 115 20.56 -54.94 27.27
CA GLN A 115 21.20 -53.98 26.36
C GLN A 115 21.03 -54.38 24.89
N ILE A 116 21.26 -55.65 24.54
CA ILE A 116 21.10 -56.18 23.18
C ILE A 116 19.64 -56.04 22.72
N ASN A 117 18.67 -56.39 23.58
CA ASN A 117 17.25 -56.25 23.26
C ASN A 117 16.86 -54.78 23.05
N THR A 118 17.35 -53.88 23.91
CA THR A 118 17.11 -52.43 23.79
C THR A 118 17.67 -51.88 22.48
N PHE A 119 18.91 -52.26 22.12
CA PHE A 119 19.52 -51.88 20.85
C PHE A 119 18.71 -52.39 19.65
N ASN A 120 18.32 -53.66 19.64
CA ASN A 120 17.53 -54.25 18.56
C ASN A 120 16.16 -53.60 18.38
N SER A 121 15.54 -53.13 19.48
CA SER A 121 14.28 -52.38 19.41
C SER A 121 14.47 -50.95 18.91
N LEU A 122 15.57 -50.28 19.28
CA LEU A 122 15.88 -48.92 18.82
C LEU A 122 16.25 -48.87 17.33
N ILE A 123 16.97 -49.85 16.79
CA ILE A 123 17.31 -49.88 15.35
C ILE A 123 16.08 -50.08 14.44
N GLN A 124 14.97 -50.60 14.99
CA GLN A 124 13.72 -50.75 14.25
C GLN A 124 12.86 -49.47 14.28
N LEU A 125 13.20 -48.52 15.17
CA LEU A 125 12.54 -47.22 15.29
C LEU A 125 13.21 -46.20 14.38
N THR A 126 12.82 -46.19 13.11
CA THR A 126 13.24 -45.15 12.17
C THR A 126 12.11 -44.14 12.00
N PRO A 127 12.27 -42.89 12.50
CA PRO A 127 11.28 -41.85 12.24
C PRO A 127 11.26 -41.49 10.74
N PRO A 128 10.12 -41.03 10.21
CA PRO A 128 10.01 -40.62 8.80
C PRO A 128 10.84 -39.37 8.46
N TYR A 129 11.27 -38.62 9.46
CA TYR A 129 12.14 -37.45 9.34
C TYR A 129 13.23 -37.50 10.39
N THR A 130 14.43 -36.98 10.09
CA THR A 130 15.57 -37.03 11.02
C THR A 130 15.44 -36.04 12.18
N SER A 131 14.66 -34.98 12.00
CA SER A 131 14.43 -33.95 13.01
C SER A 131 13.06 -33.28 12.87
N LYS A 132 12.62 -32.60 13.94
CA LYS A 132 11.40 -31.78 13.92
C LYS A 132 11.47 -30.67 12.87
N SER A 133 12.63 -30.03 12.73
CA SER A 133 12.81 -28.96 11.74
C SER A 133 12.60 -29.48 10.33
N GLU A 134 13.20 -30.62 9.99
CA GLU A 134 13.07 -31.22 8.66
C GLU A 134 11.61 -31.64 8.36
N ALA A 135 10.92 -32.23 9.34
CA ALA A 135 9.51 -32.58 9.20
C ALA A 135 8.65 -31.33 8.95
N ARG A 136 8.82 -30.29 9.77
CA ARG A 136 8.09 -29.02 9.64
C ARG A 136 8.36 -28.37 8.28
N ASP A 137 9.62 -28.25 7.88
CA ASP A 137 10.00 -27.55 6.65
C ASP A 137 9.47 -28.29 5.42
N THR A 138 9.49 -29.62 5.43
CA THR A 138 8.88 -30.45 4.37
C THR A 138 7.37 -30.25 4.31
N LEU A 139 6.68 -30.34 5.45
CA LEU A 139 5.23 -30.17 5.54
C LEU A 139 4.78 -28.74 5.16
N TYR A 140 5.57 -27.73 5.54
CA TYR A 140 5.35 -26.34 5.17
C TYR A 140 5.46 -26.15 3.66
N ASN A 141 6.53 -26.64 3.04
CA ASN A 141 6.74 -26.50 1.60
C ASN A 141 5.71 -27.28 0.78
N SER A 142 5.30 -28.47 1.23
CA SER A 142 4.20 -29.22 0.61
C SER A 142 2.88 -28.46 0.70
N ALA A 143 2.52 -27.95 1.89
CA ALA A 143 1.28 -27.20 2.09
C ALA A 143 1.27 -25.87 1.33
N LYS A 144 2.43 -25.21 1.20
CA LYS A 144 2.57 -23.97 0.43
C LYS A 144 2.38 -24.21 -1.07
N GLY A 145 2.96 -25.30 -1.61
CA GLY A 145 2.84 -25.66 -3.02
C GLY A 145 1.45 -26.16 -3.44
N GLU A 146 0.57 -26.54 -2.52
CA GLU A 146 -0.84 -26.89 -2.80
C GLU A 146 -1.76 -25.66 -2.85
N ILE A 147 -1.26 -24.48 -2.47
CA ILE A 147 -2.03 -23.24 -2.32
C ILE A 147 -1.78 -22.25 -3.48
N ASP A 148 -0.70 -22.44 -4.24
CA ASP A 148 -0.36 -21.71 -5.47
C ASP A 148 -1.01 -22.34 -6.72
#